data_AF-A0A1I6ZEA7-F1
#
_entry.id   AF-A0A1I6ZEA7-F1
#
_cell.length_a   1.000
_cell.length_b   1.000
_cell.length_c   1.000
_cell.angle_alpha   90.00
_cell.angle_beta   90.00
_cell.angle_gamma   90.00
#
_symmetry.space_group_name_H-M   'P 1'
#
loop_
_entity.id
_entity.type
_entity.pdbx_description
1 polymer ?
#
loop_
_entity_poly.entity_id
_entity_poly.type
_entity_poly.pdbx_seq_one_letter_code
_entity_poly.pdbx_strand_id
1 'polypeptide(L)'
;MLRFIVVSYFTLFSVCSFAAGINLSCDEYTAVVEPDGLTVNSHHYTNPQEKPFDISDDYTGRSLIYTDSQDKNSETNWVAINIITQISSGKKAFFLSDSKHTDDKAIICTRKDTGQ
;
A
#
# COMPACT_ATOMS: atom_id res chain seq x y z
N MET A 1 -48.92 16.31 31.12
CA MET A 1 -47.50 16.28 30.72
C MET A 1 -47.12 14.84 30.42
N LEU A 2 -46.76 14.50 29.18
CA LEU A 2 -45.87 13.38 28.87
C LEU A 2 -45.23 13.70 27.52
N ARG A 3 -43.92 14.00 27.52
CA ARG A 3 -43.14 14.31 26.32
C ARG A 3 -42.58 13.00 25.79
N PHE A 4 -43.00 12.59 24.60
CA PHE A 4 -42.34 11.51 23.87
C PHE A 4 -41.08 12.07 23.23
N ILE A 5 -39.92 11.68 23.75
CA ILE A 5 -38.64 11.96 23.13
C ILE A 5 -38.41 10.85 22.11
N VAL A 6 -38.55 11.18 20.83
CA VAL A 6 -38.04 10.35 19.72
C VAL A 6 -36.52 10.55 19.72
N VAL A 7 -35.79 9.64 20.38
CA VAL A 7 -34.34 9.57 20.23
C VAL A 7 -34.07 8.82 18.93
N SER A 8 -33.91 9.60 17.88
CA SER A 8 -33.49 9.14 16.56
C SER A 8 -32.16 8.39 16.69
N TYR A 9 -32.17 7.11 16.30
CA TYR A 9 -30.97 6.30 16.11
C TYR A 9 -30.05 7.05 15.13
N PHE A 10 -28.93 7.55 15.65
CA PHE A 10 -27.80 7.96 14.82
C PHE A 10 -27.33 6.71 14.08
N THR A 11 -27.66 6.60 12.80
CA THR A 11 -26.99 5.68 11.90
C THR A 11 -25.54 6.13 11.81
N LEU A 12 -24.67 5.52 12.62
CA LEU A 12 -23.24 5.49 12.39
C LEU A 12 -23.04 4.85 11.02
N PHE A 13 -23.00 5.66 9.97
CA PHE A 13 -22.37 5.28 8.72
C PHE A 13 -20.90 5.07 9.06
N SER A 14 -20.56 3.86 9.51
CA SER A 14 -19.23 3.31 9.39
C SER A 14 -18.97 3.27 7.90
N VAL A 15 -18.41 4.37 7.38
CA VAL A 15 -17.80 4.38 6.06
C VAL A 15 -16.59 3.48 6.23
N CYS A 16 -16.80 2.17 6.04
CA CYS A 16 -15.72 1.26 5.75
C CYS A 16 -15.12 1.78 4.45
N SER A 17 -14.14 2.68 4.58
CA SER A 17 -13.22 3.01 3.51
C SER A 17 -12.45 1.72 3.28
N PHE A 18 -13.03 0.81 2.50
CA PHE A 18 -12.25 -0.23 1.84
C PHE A 18 -11.24 0.56 1.02
N ALA A 19 -10.00 0.61 1.49
CA ALA A 19 -8.92 1.24 0.75
C ALA A 19 -8.89 0.53 -0.61
N ALA A 20 -9.34 1.23 -1.65
CA ALA A 20 -9.26 0.72 -3.00
C ALA A 20 -7.78 0.42 -3.26
N GLY A 21 -7.48 -0.82 -3.65
CA GLY A 21 -6.11 -1.23 -3.90
C GLY A 21 -5.42 -0.33 -4.93
N ILE A 22 -4.10 -0.18 -4.82
CA ILE A 22 -3.31 0.61 -5.76
C ILE A 22 -2.79 -0.32 -6.85
N ASN A 23 -3.30 -0.15 -8.07
CA ASN A 23 -2.75 -0.82 -9.25
C ASN A 23 -1.50 -0.09 -9.74
N LEU A 24 -0.40 -0.82 -9.87
CA LEU A 24 0.90 -0.33 -10.30
C LEU A 24 1.36 -1.08 -11.56
N SER A 25 1.79 -0.32 -12.57
CA SER A 25 2.57 -0.82 -13.70
C SER A 25 4.02 -0.51 -13.43
N CYS A 26 4.82 -1.54 -13.18
CA CYS A 26 6.26 -1.43 -13.03
C CYS A 26 6.94 -1.94 -14.31
N ASP A 27 8.17 -1.54 -14.57
CA ASP A 27 8.86 -1.83 -15.85
C ASP A 27 8.79 -3.32 -16.25
N GLU A 28 9.07 -4.22 -15.29
CA GLU A 28 9.08 -5.68 -15.50
C GLU A 28 7.93 -6.41 -14.78
N TYR A 29 7.08 -5.69 -14.04
CA TYR A 29 6.11 -6.28 -13.12
C TYR A 29 4.75 -5.58 -13.16
N THR A 30 3.67 -6.34 -12.95
CA THR A 30 2.38 -5.77 -12.55
C THR A 30 2.18 -6.03 -11.06
N ALA A 31 1.96 -4.97 -10.30
CA ALA A 31 1.75 -5.04 -8.86
C ALA A 31 0.38 -4.47 -8.48
N VAL A 32 -0.36 -5.16 -7.62
CA VAL A 32 -1.65 -4.72 -7.08
C VAL A 32 -1.52 -4.68 -5.56
N VAL A 33 -1.44 -3.48 -5.01
CA VAL A 33 -1.38 -3.25 -3.56
C VAL A 33 -2.81 -3.37 -3.02
N GLU A 34 -3.09 -4.38 -2.23
CA GLU A 34 -4.38 -4.64 -1.59
C GLU A 34 -4.34 -4.22 -0.11
N PRO A 35 -5.48 -4.03 0.58
CA PRO A 35 -5.48 -3.65 2.00
C PRO A 35 -4.72 -4.63 2.91
N ASP A 36 -4.71 -5.91 2.56
CA ASP A 36 -4.17 -7.02 3.35
C ASP A 36 -2.98 -7.72 2.68
N GLY A 37 -2.56 -7.27 1.49
CA GLY A 37 -1.53 -7.95 0.72
C GLY A 37 -1.01 -7.18 -0.48
N LEU A 38 -0.17 -7.86 -1.25
CA LEU A 38 0.40 -7.37 -2.49
C LEU A 38 0.43 -8.52 -3.48
N THR A 39 -0.20 -8.34 -4.62
CA THR A 39 -0.10 -9.29 -5.72
C THR A 39 0.91 -8.79 -6.75
N VAL A 40 2.02 -9.51 -6.96
CA VAL A 40 3.04 -9.21 -7.98
C VAL A 40 3.09 -10.34 -8.99
N ASN A 41 2.87 -10.06 -10.27
CA ASN A 41 2.87 -11.06 -11.35
C ASN A 41 2.05 -12.33 -11.01
N SER A 42 0.86 -12.14 -10.44
CA SER A 42 -0.07 -13.20 -9.99
C SER A 42 0.37 -14.03 -8.76
N HIS A 43 1.49 -13.68 -8.12
CA HIS A 43 1.87 -14.23 -6.83
C HIS A 43 1.43 -13.27 -5.71
N HIS A 44 0.70 -13.78 -4.72
CA HIS A 44 0.11 -12.98 -3.65
C HIS A 44 0.92 -13.09 -2.36
N TYR A 45 1.39 -11.94 -1.87
CA TYR A 45 2.10 -11.78 -0.61
C TYR A 45 1.18 -11.16 0.43
N THR A 46 1.32 -11.58 1.68
CA THR A 46 0.46 -11.14 2.79
C THR A 46 1.27 -10.49 3.90
N ASN A 47 0.60 -10.07 4.97
CA ASN A 47 1.19 -9.56 6.20
C ASN A 47 2.09 -8.31 5.98
N PRO A 48 1.53 -7.20 5.47
CA PRO A 48 2.29 -5.98 5.26
C PRO A 48 2.93 -5.47 6.56
N GLN A 49 4.25 -5.30 6.52
CA GLN A 49 5.02 -4.60 7.55
C GLN A 49 5.35 -3.20 7.03
N GLU A 50 4.76 -2.18 7.66
CA GLU A 50 5.05 -0.79 7.32
C GLU A 50 6.30 -0.31 8.06
N LYS A 51 7.27 0.22 7.32
CA LYS A 51 8.50 0.80 7.86
C LYS A 51 8.68 2.22 7.32
N PRO A 52 8.47 3.27 8.14
CA PRO A 52 8.76 4.64 7.73
C PRO A 52 10.27 4.86 7.61
N PHE A 53 10.67 5.82 6.77
CA PHE A 53 12.05 6.28 6.66
C PHE A 53 12.12 7.77 6.30
N ASP A 54 13.16 8.43 6.79
CA ASP A 54 13.38 9.86 6.58
C ASP A 54 14.04 10.09 5.21
N ILE A 55 13.57 11.13 4.49
CA ILE A 55 14.15 11.57 3.22
C ILE A 55 14.64 13.01 3.36
N SER A 56 13.72 13.94 3.67
CA SER A 56 14.00 15.36 3.88
C SER A 56 12.76 16.08 4.42
N ASP A 57 12.88 17.36 4.75
CA ASP A 57 11.76 18.18 5.25
C ASP A 57 10.60 18.33 4.24
N ASP A 58 10.83 18.09 2.95
CA ASP A 58 9.82 18.22 1.88
C ASP A 58 9.17 16.88 1.48
N TYR A 59 9.72 15.75 1.95
CA TYR A 59 9.35 14.41 1.48
C TYR A 59 9.31 13.40 2.63
N THR A 60 8.24 12.60 2.67
CA THR A 60 8.16 11.43 3.55
C THR A 60 8.34 10.13 2.78
N GLY A 61 8.98 9.16 3.41
CA GLY A 61 9.19 7.83 2.88
C GLY A 61 8.56 6.75 3.76
N ARG A 62 8.00 5.72 3.13
CA ARG A 62 7.64 4.48 3.81
C ARG A 62 7.76 3.28 2.89
N SER A 63 8.14 2.14 3.45
CA SER A 63 8.15 0.85 2.79
C SER A 63 7.00 0.02 3.31
N LEU A 64 6.24 -0.61 2.42
CA LEU A 64 5.33 -1.70 2.74
C LEU A 64 6.03 -2.99 2.34
N ILE A 65 6.50 -3.76 3.32
CA ILE A 65 7.26 -4.99 3.12
C ILE A 65 6.32 -6.17 3.32
N TYR A 66 6.28 -7.07 2.35
CA TYR A 66 5.42 -8.25 2.35
C TYR A 66 6.29 -9.50 2.28
N THR A 67 5.87 -10.55 2.99
CA THR A 67 6.54 -11.85 3.00
C THR A 67 5.57 -12.91 2.50
N ASP A 68 6.07 -13.91 1.78
CA ASP A 68 5.24 -15.04 1.41
C ASP A 68 4.98 -15.91 2.65
N SER A 69 3.75 -15.90 3.16
CA SER A 69 3.33 -16.73 4.29
C SER A 69 3.40 -18.24 4.04
N GLN A 70 3.50 -18.66 2.77
CA GLN A 70 3.60 -20.06 2.37
C GLN A 70 5.06 -20.54 2.30
N ASP A 71 6.03 -19.62 2.25
CA ASP A 71 7.45 -19.95 2.29
C ASP A 71 8.01 -19.79 3.71
N LYS A 72 8.79 -20.77 4.16
CA LYS A 72 9.43 -20.76 5.47
C LYS A 72 10.68 -19.86 5.52
N ASN A 73 11.17 -19.41 4.37
CA ASN A 73 12.35 -18.55 4.29
C ASN A 73 11.98 -17.08 4.01
N SER A 74 11.61 -16.35 5.05
CA SER A 74 11.28 -14.92 4.97
C SER A 74 12.47 -14.02 4.61
N GLU A 75 13.71 -14.53 4.68
CA GLU A 75 14.91 -13.75 4.32
C GLU A 75 15.08 -13.63 2.79
N THR A 76 14.55 -14.60 2.03
CA THR A 76 14.71 -14.65 0.57
C THR A 76 13.42 -14.42 -0.21
N ASN A 77 12.25 -14.57 0.43
CA ASN A 77 10.95 -14.36 -0.21
C ASN A 77 10.20 -13.19 0.41
N TRP A 78 10.66 -12.00 0.02
CA TRP A 78 10.00 -10.75 0.34
C TRP A 78 9.91 -9.87 -0.90
N VAL A 79 8.90 -9.02 -0.89
CA VAL A 79 8.71 -7.93 -1.85
C VAL A 79 8.35 -6.67 -1.08
N ALA A 80 8.75 -5.51 -1.56
CA ALA A 80 8.45 -4.24 -0.93
C ALA A 80 7.95 -3.22 -1.94
N ILE A 81 6.97 -2.42 -1.52
CA ILE A 81 6.58 -1.20 -2.21
C ILE A 81 7.05 -0.02 -1.39
N ASN A 82 7.99 0.74 -1.93
CA ASN A 82 8.46 2.00 -1.37
C ASN A 82 7.61 3.13 -1.92
N ILE A 83 7.10 3.97 -1.02
CA ILE A 83 6.23 5.09 -1.32
C ILE A 83 6.91 6.36 -0.83
N ILE A 84 7.25 7.24 -1.78
CA ILE A 84 7.76 8.58 -1.48
C ILE A 84 6.63 9.56 -1.71
N THR A 85 6.29 10.37 -0.70
CA THR A 85 5.24 11.38 -0.78
C THR A 85 5.85 12.77 -0.63
N GLN A 86 5.58 13.66 -1.59
CA GLN A 86 5.90 15.08 -1.43
C GLN A 86 4.87 15.72 -0.50
N ILE A 87 5.32 16.32 0.61
CA ILE A 87 4.44 16.82 1.67
C ILE A 87 3.53 17.95 1.15
N SER A 88 4.10 18.88 0.39
CA SER A 88 3.38 20.07 -0.09
C SER A 88 2.25 19.78 -1.09
N SER A 89 2.41 18.75 -1.92
CA SER A 89 1.47 18.43 -3.01
C SER A 89 0.69 17.13 -2.82
N GLY A 90 1.12 16.28 -1.89
CA GLY A 90 0.58 14.93 -1.71
C GLY A 90 0.90 13.96 -2.86
N LYS A 91 1.69 14.38 -3.86
CA LYS A 91 2.09 13.52 -4.98
C LYS A 91 2.96 12.37 -4.48
N LYS A 92 2.76 11.19 -5.07
CA LYS A 92 3.44 9.95 -4.68
C LYS A 92 4.24 9.36 -5.81
N ALA A 93 5.43 8.86 -5.50
CA ALA A 93 6.21 7.99 -6.34
C ALA A 93 6.25 6.59 -5.72
N PHE A 94 6.20 5.56 -6.57
CA PHE A 94 6.15 4.16 -6.16
C PHE A 94 7.35 3.43 -6.74
N PHE A 95 8.03 2.65 -5.91
CA PHE A 95 9.14 1.81 -6.32
C PHE A 95 8.94 0.41 -5.77
N LEU A 96 9.18 -0.61 -6.61
CA LEU A 96 9.15 -2.01 -6.19
C LEU A 96 10.57 -2.50 -5.95
N SER A 97 10.74 -3.27 -4.88
CA SER A 97 11.96 -3.99 -4.55
C SER A 97 11.62 -5.44 -4.22
N ASP A 98 12.49 -6.36 -4.57
CA ASP A 98 12.38 -7.77 -4.20
C ASP A 98 13.75 -8.31 -3.78
N SER A 99 13.81 -9.56 -3.35
CA SER A 99 15.08 -10.18 -2.93
C SER A 99 16.17 -10.26 -4.01
N LYS A 100 15.82 -10.06 -5.30
CA LYS A 100 16.74 -10.03 -6.44
C LYS A 100 17.06 -8.60 -6.90
N HIS A 101 16.22 -7.64 -6.53
CA HIS A 101 16.29 -6.23 -6.87
C HIS A 101 16.30 -5.40 -5.57
N THR A 102 17.45 -5.45 -4.89
CA THR A 102 17.73 -4.70 -3.67
C THR A 102 18.02 -3.22 -3.98
N ASP A 103 18.37 -2.44 -2.95
CA ASP A 103 18.45 -0.97 -2.90
C ASP A 103 19.12 -0.26 -4.11
N ASP A 104 20.00 -0.93 -4.86
CA ASP A 104 20.68 -0.37 -6.05
C ASP A 104 19.85 -0.42 -7.35
N LYS A 105 18.73 -1.15 -7.38
CA LYS A 105 17.88 -1.34 -8.57
C LYS A 105 16.38 -1.37 -8.23
N ALA A 106 15.91 -0.34 -7.53
CA ALA A 106 14.47 -0.19 -7.31
C ALA A 106 13.74 -0.01 -8.66
N ILE A 107 12.73 -0.84 -8.91
CA ILE A 107 11.95 -0.83 -10.16
C ILE A 107 10.91 0.29 -10.07
N ILE A 108 10.92 1.19 -11.05
CA ILE A 108 9.99 2.32 -11.06
C ILE A 108 8.59 1.80 -11.39
N CYS A 109 7.60 2.22 -10.59
CA CYS A 109 6.22 1.89 -10.80
C CYS A 109 5.37 3.14 -11.03
N THR A 110 4.53 3.09 -12.05
CA THR A 110 3.51 4.08 -12.33
C THR A 110 2.17 3.59 -11.86
N ARG A 111 1.38 4.46 -11.23
CA ARG A 111 0.00 4.11 -10.89
C ARG A 111 -0.77 3.93 -12.19
N LYS A 112 -1.40 2.76 -12.35
CA LYS A 112 -2.44 2.60 -13.37
C LYS A 112 -3.67 3.31 -12.86
N ASP A 113 -4.02 4.42 -13.50
CA ASP A 113 -5.34 4.98 -13.30
C ASP A 113 -6.36 3.94 -13.77
N THR A 114 -7.18 3.43 -12.84
CA THR A 114 -8.48 2.90 -13.20
C THR A 114 -9.25 4.07 -13.79
N GLY A 115 -9.20 4.18 -15.12
CA GLY A 115 -9.95 5.17 -15.87
C GLY A 115 -11.43 5.14 -15.49
N GLN A 116 -12.02 6.33 -15.57
CA GLN A 116 -13.44 6.67 -15.42
C GLN A 116 -14.41 5.65 -16.02
#